data_AF-A0A933PNJ4-F1
#
_entry.id   AF-A0A933PNJ4-F1
#
_cell.length_a   1.000
_cell.length_b   1.000
_cell.length_c   1.000
_cell.angle_alpha   90.00
_cell.angle_beta   90.00
_cell.angle_gamma   90.00
#
_symmetry.space_group_name_H-M   'P 1'
#
loop_
_entity.id
_entity.type
_entity.pdbx_description
1 polymer ?
#
loop_
_entity_poly.entity_id
_entity_poly.type
_entity_poly.pdbx_seq_one_letter_code
_entity_poly.pdbx_strand_id
1 'polypeptide(L)'
;MTTSPIPFSSSPPAVAWIGLFRAEDQPVAKEMLDEMLLVSRDSFAQEMRELVLHRKLDGSGPIGLYAERELPKRFGRPHPLFKQSRTKVKRAFGVGPQPVCPTRAYDPEVGSEGLVAQLITELCREFPKDFLNHPSPDAIRKQKVRRFILVTDFIGSGQRAWTYLEAAWRVKSVASWNSLRKGGQKLIRFEVVAYSSTPAGQKRVEKHPCTPAVHVVKACPTIDTVFTSDDIRQQVRSLCIRYDPVDHDLTESLGYKGSGALIAFAHGAPNNSPRVLHKRSRHWTPLFPARVTAGTNAHFVKEEDADAIAKRLERMRQRRLAAGNWLNEANEEVRSLILVLAFLGRGPRGDEAVSCKTGLTVLEVRRMVSNAFNLGWIDKQRHLTDYGQAELALARKNKTKKTPLSVEPEEPYYPTSLRAPRRVSS
;
A
#
# COMPACT_ATOMS: atom_id res chain seq x y z
N MET A 1 -26.35 11.42 -13.60
CA MET A 1 -25.14 11.15 -14.42
C MET A 1 -23.95 11.08 -13.46
N THR A 2 -23.66 9.89 -12.97
CA THR A 2 -22.47 9.62 -12.14
C THR A 2 -21.26 9.56 -13.07
N THR A 3 -20.51 10.65 -13.15
CA THR A 3 -19.22 10.68 -13.86
C THR A 3 -18.28 9.67 -13.19
N SER A 4 -17.83 8.66 -13.93
CA SER A 4 -16.78 7.74 -13.45
C SER A 4 -15.58 8.53 -12.94
N PRO A 5 -14.95 8.08 -11.84
CA PRO A 5 -13.81 8.78 -11.28
C PRO A 5 -12.69 8.89 -12.31
N ILE A 6 -12.31 10.13 -12.62
CA ILE A 6 -11.22 10.42 -13.56
C ILE A 6 -9.89 10.08 -12.86
N PRO A 7 -8.94 9.38 -13.52
CA PRO A 7 -7.62 9.13 -12.97
C PRO A 7 -6.94 10.41 -12.54
N PHE A 8 -6.19 10.38 -11.44
CA PHE A 8 -5.53 11.58 -10.93
C PHE A 8 -4.60 12.24 -11.94
N SER A 9 -3.92 11.46 -12.80
CA SER A 9 -3.08 11.97 -13.89
C SER A 9 -3.80 12.92 -14.85
N SER A 10 -5.12 12.79 -14.94
CA SER A 10 -6.00 13.58 -15.81
C SER A 10 -6.71 14.72 -15.07
N SER A 11 -6.44 14.87 -13.77
CA SER A 11 -6.94 16.01 -13.00
C SER A 11 -6.28 17.31 -13.48
N PRO A 12 -6.98 18.46 -13.40
CA PRO A 12 -6.40 19.75 -13.78
C PRO A 12 -5.02 20.05 -13.18
N PRO A 13 -4.76 19.84 -11.85
CA PRO A 13 -3.43 20.10 -11.29
C PRO A 13 -2.36 19.14 -11.84
N ALA A 14 -2.70 17.87 -12.08
CA ALA A 14 -1.75 16.91 -12.65
C ALA A 14 -1.41 17.23 -14.11
N VAL A 15 -2.40 17.58 -14.92
CA VAL A 15 -2.20 17.98 -16.33
C VAL A 15 -1.33 19.23 -16.42
N ALA A 16 -1.58 20.23 -15.58
CA ALA A 16 -0.76 21.43 -15.51
C ALA A 16 0.69 21.12 -15.13
N TRP A 17 0.90 20.21 -14.17
CA TRP A 17 2.23 19.77 -13.76
C TRP A 17 2.94 18.95 -14.84
N ILE A 18 2.24 18.04 -15.53
CA ILE A 18 2.78 17.29 -16.68
C ILE A 18 3.20 18.26 -17.79
N GLY A 19 2.46 19.35 -18.01
CA GLY A 19 2.79 20.38 -19.00
C GLY A 19 4.12 21.11 -18.76
N LEU A 20 4.73 20.98 -17.58
CA LEU A 20 6.06 21.53 -17.28
C LEU A 20 7.20 20.70 -17.89
N PHE A 21 6.94 19.45 -18.27
CA PHE A 21 7.92 18.56 -18.89
C PHE A 21 8.01 18.79 -20.39
N ARG A 22 9.15 18.43 -20.99
CA ARG A 22 9.30 18.39 -22.45
C ARG A 22 8.30 17.39 -23.02
N ALA A 23 7.83 17.64 -24.24
CA ALA A 23 6.84 16.80 -24.91
C ALA A 23 7.24 15.30 -24.95
N GLU A 24 8.54 15.01 -25.09
CA GLU A 24 9.11 13.65 -25.06
C GLU A 24 8.99 12.96 -23.69
N ASP A 25 9.03 13.72 -22.59
CA ASP A 25 9.04 13.21 -21.21
C ASP A 25 7.63 13.16 -20.59
N GLN A 26 6.65 13.84 -21.19
CA GLN A 26 5.26 13.90 -20.68
C GLN A 26 4.60 12.51 -20.54
N PRO A 27 4.75 11.56 -21.49
CA PRO A 27 4.20 10.22 -21.33
C PRO A 27 4.75 9.49 -20.10
N VAL A 28 6.06 9.61 -19.85
CA VAL A 28 6.74 8.98 -18.70
C VAL A 28 6.29 9.62 -17.39
N ALA A 29 6.14 10.96 -17.35
CA ALA A 29 5.61 11.67 -16.19
C ALA A 29 4.17 11.23 -15.86
N LYS A 30 3.33 11.06 -16.89
CA LYS A 30 1.96 10.56 -16.75
C LYS A 30 1.96 9.14 -16.19
N GLU A 31 2.77 8.24 -16.75
CA GLU A 31 2.87 6.84 -16.30
C GLU A 31 3.34 6.76 -14.84
N MET A 32 4.26 7.63 -14.41
CA MET A 32 4.68 7.73 -13.01
C MET A 32 3.53 8.14 -12.07
N LEU A 33 2.71 9.13 -12.45
CA LEU A 33 1.56 9.55 -11.65
C LEU A 33 0.46 8.50 -11.58
N ASP A 34 0.27 7.78 -12.67
CA ASP A 34 -0.68 6.67 -12.83
C ASP A 34 -0.36 5.46 -11.93
N GLU A 35 0.88 5.37 -11.44
CA GLU A 35 1.36 4.35 -10.51
C GLU A 35 1.43 4.84 -9.06
N MET A 36 1.08 6.10 -8.82
CA MET A 36 1.17 6.70 -7.51
C MET A 36 0.00 6.27 -6.62
N LEU A 37 0.30 5.79 -5.41
CA LEU A 37 -0.72 5.50 -4.41
C LEU A 37 -1.19 6.81 -3.78
N LEU A 38 -2.45 7.16 -4.03
CA LEU A 38 -3.11 8.35 -3.50
C LEU A 38 -4.08 7.95 -2.41
N VAL A 39 -3.91 8.53 -1.22
CA VAL A 39 -4.64 8.11 -0.03
C VAL A 39 -5.48 9.25 0.50
N SER A 40 -6.81 9.12 0.42
CA SER A 40 -7.75 10.07 1.01
C SER A 40 -7.73 9.99 2.55
N ARG A 41 -8.29 11.01 3.23
CA ARG A 41 -8.39 11.00 4.70
C ARG A 41 -9.28 9.85 5.19
N ASP A 42 -10.39 9.62 4.51
CA ASP A 42 -11.37 8.61 4.89
C ASP A 42 -10.82 7.20 4.68
N SER A 43 -10.19 6.94 3.52
CA SER A 43 -9.53 5.66 3.24
C SER A 43 -8.40 5.40 4.24
N PHE A 44 -7.59 6.42 4.57
CA PHE A 44 -6.56 6.28 5.60
C PHE A 44 -7.14 5.85 6.95
N ALA A 45 -8.15 6.57 7.46
CA ALA A 45 -8.73 6.32 8.77
C ALA A 45 -9.42 4.95 8.82
N GLN A 46 -10.25 4.63 7.82
CA GLN A 46 -11.00 3.38 7.76
C GLN A 46 -10.09 2.16 7.63
N GLU A 47 -9.16 2.16 6.68
CA GLU A 47 -8.32 0.98 6.41
C GLU A 47 -7.26 0.77 7.53
N MET A 48 -6.72 1.86 8.14
CA MET A 48 -5.87 1.74 9.34
C MET A 48 -6.61 1.15 10.52
N ARG A 49 -7.83 1.64 10.75
CA ARG A 49 -8.70 1.14 11.81
C ARG A 49 -8.98 -0.34 11.64
N GLU A 50 -9.35 -0.76 10.42
CA GLU A 50 -9.58 -2.16 10.09
C GLU A 50 -8.35 -3.03 10.39
N LEU A 51 -7.15 -2.58 10.01
CA LEU A 51 -5.93 -3.30 10.30
C LEU A 51 -5.66 -3.44 11.81
N VAL A 52 -5.82 -2.37 12.59
CA VAL A 52 -5.65 -2.43 14.05
C VAL A 52 -6.68 -3.36 14.70
N LEU A 53 -7.93 -3.34 14.23
CA LEU A 53 -8.97 -4.25 14.70
C LEU A 53 -8.69 -5.70 14.31
N HIS A 54 -8.17 -5.95 13.10
CA HIS A 54 -7.72 -7.29 12.73
C HIS A 54 -6.57 -7.74 13.63
N ARG A 55 -5.63 -6.86 14.01
CA ARG A 55 -4.55 -7.22 14.95
C ARG A 55 -5.09 -7.69 16.29
N LYS A 56 -6.24 -7.17 16.75
CA LYS A 56 -6.88 -7.61 18.00
C LYS A 56 -7.09 -9.13 18.05
N LEU A 57 -7.50 -9.73 16.93
CA LEU A 57 -7.86 -11.15 16.81
C LEU A 57 -6.66 -12.12 17.00
N ASP A 58 -5.44 -11.65 16.75
CA ASP A 58 -4.22 -12.49 16.73
C ASP A 58 -3.64 -12.84 18.11
N GLY A 59 -4.32 -12.49 19.22
CA GLY A 59 -3.79 -12.80 20.54
C GLY A 59 -4.68 -12.42 21.71
N SER A 60 -4.39 -13.03 22.85
CA SER A 60 -5.10 -12.77 24.10
C SER A 60 -4.50 -11.58 24.86
N GLY A 61 -5.37 -10.70 25.32
CA GLY A 61 -5.07 -9.66 26.29
C GLY A 61 -4.87 -8.26 25.68
N PRO A 62 -4.81 -7.23 26.54
CA PRO A 62 -4.85 -5.84 26.08
C PRO A 62 -3.61 -5.42 25.31
N ILE A 63 -3.82 -4.45 24.43
CA ILE A 63 -2.86 -3.89 23.50
C ILE A 63 -2.58 -2.44 23.90
N GLY A 64 -1.30 -2.10 24.05
CA GLY A 64 -0.87 -0.70 24.17
C GLY A 64 -0.63 -0.12 22.77
N LEU A 65 -1.41 0.90 22.41
CA LEU A 65 -1.25 1.64 21.16
C LEU A 65 -0.40 2.89 21.41
N TYR A 66 0.59 3.12 20.53
CA TYR A 66 1.49 4.26 20.59
C TYR A 66 1.57 4.92 19.21
N ALA A 67 1.33 6.22 19.12
CA ALA A 67 1.56 7.02 17.92
C ALA A 67 3.07 7.22 17.75
N GLU A 68 3.57 6.94 16.55
CA GLU A 68 4.91 7.34 16.16
C GLU A 68 5.00 8.87 16.13
N ARG A 69 6.06 9.41 16.73
CA ARG A 69 6.44 10.81 16.63
C ARG A 69 7.96 10.94 16.68
N GLU A 70 8.46 12.12 16.37
CA GLU A 70 9.88 12.42 16.58
C GLU A 70 10.21 12.48 18.07
N LEU A 71 11.35 11.87 18.42
CA LEU A 71 11.85 11.83 19.79
C LEU A 71 13.16 12.61 19.90
N PRO A 72 13.37 13.38 20.99
CA PRO A 72 14.64 14.07 21.22
C PRO A 72 15.79 13.07 21.34
N LYS A 73 16.94 13.46 20.81
CA LYS A 73 18.16 12.64 20.77
C LYS A 73 19.29 13.39 21.43
N ARG A 74 20.19 12.63 22.07
CA ARG A 74 21.48 13.13 22.56
C ARG A 74 22.58 12.23 22.03
N PHE A 75 23.57 12.83 21.37
CA PHE A 75 24.66 12.10 20.69
C PHE A 75 24.15 10.97 19.77
N GLY A 76 23.15 11.28 18.95
CA GLY A 76 22.52 10.31 18.02
C GLY A 76 21.62 9.26 18.67
N ARG A 77 21.54 9.19 20.01
CA ARG A 77 20.72 8.19 20.73
C ARG A 77 19.41 8.81 21.24
N PRO A 78 18.25 8.16 21.02
CA PRO A 78 16.96 8.71 21.46
C PRO A 78 16.80 8.62 22.97
N HIS A 79 16.20 9.63 23.60
CA HIS A 79 15.90 9.57 25.02
C HIS A 79 15.02 8.34 25.35
N PRO A 80 15.22 7.67 26.50
CA PRO A 80 14.38 6.54 26.88
C PRO A 80 12.90 6.93 26.93
N LEU A 81 12.02 6.08 26.40
CA LEU A 81 10.58 6.35 26.32
C LEU A 81 9.93 6.48 27.70
N PHE A 82 10.45 5.75 28.68
CA PHE A 82 9.97 5.76 30.06
C PHE A 82 11.11 6.09 31.05
N LYS A 83 10.75 6.67 32.19
CA LYS A 83 11.69 6.87 33.29
C LYS A 83 12.08 5.52 33.90
N GLN A 84 13.30 5.46 34.42
CA GLN A 84 13.87 4.23 34.99
C GLN A 84 14.53 4.51 36.34
N SER A 85 14.31 3.62 37.31
CA SER A 85 14.89 3.75 38.65
C SER A 85 16.42 3.69 38.61
N ARG A 86 17.06 4.41 39.53
CA ARG A 86 18.53 4.40 39.66
C ARG A 86 19.06 3.25 40.53
N THR A 87 18.19 2.50 41.20
CA THR A 87 18.49 1.32 42.01
C THR A 87 19.20 0.21 41.22
N LYS A 88 19.74 -0.81 41.93
CA LYS A 88 20.38 -2.00 41.33
C LYS A 88 19.41 -2.73 40.38
N VAL A 89 18.18 -2.95 40.83
CA VAL A 89 17.09 -3.47 39.99
C VAL A 89 16.42 -2.32 39.26
N LYS A 90 16.66 -2.22 37.96
CA LYS A 90 16.13 -1.16 37.10
C LYS A 90 14.64 -1.39 36.79
N ARG A 91 13.78 -0.51 37.29
CA ARG A 91 12.32 -0.54 37.07
C ARG A 91 11.84 0.66 36.27
N ALA A 92 11.05 0.42 35.24
CA ALA A 92 10.37 1.46 34.47
C ALA A 92 9.18 2.02 35.26
N PHE A 93 9.05 3.35 35.33
CA PHE A 93 7.98 4.06 36.05
C PHE A 93 7.62 5.38 35.35
N GLY A 94 6.61 6.08 35.86
CA GLY A 94 6.21 7.40 35.39
C GLY A 94 5.01 7.37 34.46
N VAL A 95 4.73 8.51 33.82
CA VAL A 95 3.62 8.65 32.87
C VAL A 95 3.94 7.99 31.53
N GLY A 96 2.89 7.65 30.77
CA GLY A 96 3.03 7.22 29.39
C GLY A 96 3.56 8.35 28.51
N PRO A 97 4.11 8.04 27.32
CA PRO A 97 4.54 9.07 26.39
C PRO A 97 3.34 9.90 25.92
N GLN A 98 3.54 11.21 25.77
CA GLN A 98 2.53 12.05 25.15
C GLN A 98 2.34 11.64 23.67
N PRO A 99 1.08 11.51 23.20
CA PRO A 99 0.78 11.14 21.83
C PRO A 99 1.34 12.12 20.79
N VAL A 100 1.18 13.42 21.07
CA VAL A 100 1.72 14.52 20.28
C VAL A 100 2.58 15.37 21.19
N CYS A 101 3.81 15.62 20.79
CA CYS A 101 4.76 16.41 21.56
C CYS A 101 5.87 16.90 20.61
N PRO A 102 5.87 18.21 20.28
CA PRO A 102 6.91 18.81 19.44
C PRO A 102 8.30 18.60 20.04
N THR A 103 9.31 18.41 19.19
CA THR A 103 10.70 18.26 19.64
C THR A 103 11.30 19.59 20.08
N ARG A 104 10.79 20.71 19.56
CA ARG A 104 11.23 22.08 19.83
C ARG A 104 10.03 22.89 20.29
N ALA A 105 10.16 23.59 21.42
CA ALA A 105 9.06 24.37 22.00
C ALA A 105 8.59 25.52 21.09
N TYR A 106 9.48 26.06 20.26
CA TYR A 106 9.20 27.18 19.35
C TYR A 106 8.70 26.74 17.96
N ASP A 107 8.63 25.43 17.71
CA ASP A 107 8.20 24.85 16.44
C ASP A 107 7.13 23.78 16.72
N PRO A 108 5.87 24.21 16.96
CA PRO A 108 4.80 23.33 17.39
C PRO A 108 4.16 22.56 16.21
N GLU A 109 4.87 22.39 15.08
CA GLU A 109 4.36 21.65 13.93
C GLU A 109 3.95 20.23 14.35
N VAL A 110 2.73 19.85 13.99
CA VAL A 110 2.18 18.51 14.21
C VAL A 110 2.07 17.83 12.87
N GLY A 111 2.80 16.74 12.70
CA GLY A 111 2.74 15.91 11.51
C GLY A 111 1.63 14.86 11.58
N SER A 112 1.91 13.71 10.97
CA SER A 112 1.00 12.56 10.92
C SER A 112 0.66 12.00 12.31
N GLU A 113 1.48 12.28 13.33
CA GLU A 113 1.25 11.85 14.70
C GLU A 113 -0.08 12.36 15.26
N GLY A 114 -0.56 13.54 14.82
CA GLY A 114 -1.85 14.08 15.25
C GLY A 114 -3.03 13.21 14.80
N LEU A 115 -3.07 12.86 13.52
CA LEU A 115 -4.11 12.00 12.94
C LEU A 115 -4.06 10.59 13.54
N VAL A 116 -2.86 10.04 13.70
CA VAL A 116 -2.67 8.72 14.33
C VAL A 116 -3.08 8.74 15.80
N ALA A 117 -2.74 9.79 16.55
CA ALA A 117 -3.14 9.93 17.95
C ALA A 117 -4.66 10.05 18.11
N GLN A 118 -5.34 10.74 17.18
CA GLN A 118 -6.79 10.79 17.14
C GLN A 118 -7.38 9.40 16.90
N LEU A 119 -6.91 8.68 15.87
CA LEU A 119 -7.35 7.31 15.58
C LEU A 119 -7.19 6.38 16.78
N ILE A 120 -6.05 6.44 17.48
CA ILE A 120 -5.80 5.66 18.70
C ILE A 120 -6.82 6.04 19.79
N THR A 121 -7.12 7.32 19.94
CA THR A 121 -8.07 7.81 20.95
C THR A 121 -9.47 7.27 20.69
N GLU A 122 -9.93 7.27 19.43
CA GLU A 122 -11.21 6.73 19.02
C GLU A 122 -11.30 5.22 19.30
N LEU A 123 -10.29 4.45 18.88
CA LEU A 123 -10.19 3.01 19.13
C LEU A 123 -10.22 2.65 20.62
N CYS A 124 -9.50 3.40 21.45
CA CYS A 124 -9.49 3.18 22.90
C CYS A 124 -10.80 3.56 23.59
N ARG A 125 -11.55 4.52 23.05
CA ARG A 125 -12.89 4.88 23.57
C ARG A 125 -13.92 3.80 23.24
N GLU A 126 -13.84 3.25 22.04
CA GLU A 126 -14.79 2.24 21.58
C GLU A 126 -14.51 0.84 22.14
N PHE A 127 -13.23 0.46 22.26
CA PHE A 127 -12.82 -0.85 22.80
C PHE A 127 -11.89 -0.71 24.03
N PRO A 128 -12.38 -0.15 25.15
CA PRO A 128 -11.54 0.18 26.31
C PRO A 128 -10.97 -1.03 27.06
N LYS A 129 -11.53 -2.22 26.86
CA LYS A 129 -11.01 -3.48 27.43
C LYS A 129 -9.85 -4.05 26.61
N ASP A 130 -9.76 -3.68 25.33
CA ASP A 130 -8.81 -4.27 24.38
C ASP A 130 -7.63 -3.34 24.11
N PHE A 131 -7.86 -2.02 24.04
CA PHE A 131 -6.81 -1.05 23.72
C PHE A 131 -6.58 -0.06 24.85
N LEU A 132 -5.31 0.23 25.12
CA LEU A 132 -4.88 1.30 26.00
C LEU A 132 -4.16 2.37 25.19
N ASN A 133 -4.51 3.63 25.46
CA ASN A 133 -3.91 4.80 24.81
C ASN A 133 -2.58 5.14 25.48
N HIS A 134 -1.46 4.93 24.78
CA HIS A 134 -0.10 5.23 25.23
C HIS A 134 0.19 4.84 26.69
N PRO A 135 -0.04 3.56 27.09
CA PRO A 135 -0.02 3.21 28.49
C PRO A 135 1.35 3.42 29.14
N SER A 136 1.31 3.85 30.40
CA SER A 136 2.48 3.96 31.26
C SER A 136 3.04 2.59 31.65
N PRO A 137 4.29 2.51 32.15
CA PRO A 137 4.85 1.26 32.67
C PRO A 137 3.99 0.60 33.76
N ASP A 138 3.32 1.40 34.59
CA ASP A 138 2.43 0.91 35.64
C ASP A 138 1.11 0.40 35.06
N ALA A 139 0.53 1.10 34.08
CA ALA A 139 -0.66 0.65 33.36
C ALA A 139 -0.40 -0.67 32.61
N ILE A 140 0.76 -0.79 31.93
CA ILE A 140 1.20 -2.03 31.28
C ILE A 140 1.18 -3.22 32.25
N ARG A 141 1.72 -3.03 33.46
CA ARG A 141 1.78 -4.08 34.49
C ARG A 141 0.39 -4.41 35.06
N LYS A 142 -0.36 -3.38 35.46
CA LYS A 142 -1.68 -3.51 36.10
C LYS A 142 -2.68 -4.19 35.17
N GLN A 143 -2.74 -3.75 33.93
CA GLN A 143 -3.68 -4.26 32.92
C GLN A 143 -3.11 -5.44 32.12
N LYS A 144 -1.88 -5.88 32.45
CA LYS A 144 -1.22 -7.03 31.82
C LYS A 144 -1.14 -6.91 30.30
N VAL A 145 -0.80 -5.73 29.78
CA VAL A 145 -0.61 -5.49 28.34
C VAL A 145 0.40 -6.50 27.77
N ARG A 146 0.06 -7.09 26.62
CA ARG A 146 0.88 -8.13 25.96
C ARG A 146 1.43 -7.74 24.61
N ARG A 147 0.93 -6.64 24.04
CA ARG A 147 1.35 -6.12 22.74
C ARG A 147 1.62 -4.64 22.84
N PHE A 148 2.80 -4.25 22.38
CA PHE A 148 3.18 -2.86 22.15
C PHE A 148 3.07 -2.63 20.64
N ILE A 149 2.06 -1.87 20.22
CA ILE A 149 1.86 -1.55 18.80
C ILE A 149 2.19 -0.09 18.58
N LEU A 150 3.22 0.14 17.77
CA LEU A 150 3.54 1.47 17.25
C LEU A 150 2.73 1.69 15.97
N VAL A 151 1.94 2.75 15.93
CA VAL A 151 1.10 3.13 14.80
C VAL A 151 1.74 4.31 14.09
N THR A 152 1.88 4.24 12.78
CA THR A 152 2.45 5.31 11.93
C THR A 152 1.68 5.38 10.61
N ASP A 153 1.80 6.49 9.88
CA ASP A 153 1.25 6.60 8.54
C ASP A 153 2.17 5.92 7.51
N PHE A 154 3.47 6.21 7.55
CA PHE A 154 4.38 5.77 6.49
C PHE A 154 5.78 5.35 6.97
N ILE A 155 6.17 4.12 6.62
CA ILE A 155 7.53 3.61 6.83
C ILE A 155 8.33 3.76 5.53
N GLY A 156 8.91 4.95 5.35
CA GLY A 156 9.84 5.25 4.26
C GLY A 156 11.20 4.58 4.44
N SER A 157 12.13 5.26 5.11
CA SER A 157 13.41 4.65 5.50
C SER A 157 13.33 3.78 6.76
N GLY A 158 12.23 3.88 7.52
CA GLY A 158 12.05 3.22 8.82
C GLY A 158 12.80 3.85 9.99
N GLN A 159 13.48 4.98 9.79
CA GLN A 159 14.31 5.59 10.85
C GLN A 159 13.50 6.10 12.06
N ARG A 160 12.31 6.68 11.84
CA ARG A 160 11.46 7.20 12.92
C ARG A 160 10.92 6.05 13.79
N ALA A 161 10.25 5.07 13.19
CA ALA A 161 9.85 3.83 13.85
C ALA A 161 11.00 3.14 14.60
N TRP A 162 12.17 2.96 13.95
CA TRP A 162 13.36 2.41 14.60
C TRP A 162 13.75 3.20 15.86
N THR A 163 13.81 4.53 15.74
CA THR A 163 14.18 5.43 16.84
C THR A 163 13.20 5.30 18.01
N TYR A 164 11.91 5.18 17.73
CA TYR A 164 10.87 5.03 18.73
C TYR A 164 10.96 3.70 19.46
N LEU A 165 11.14 2.60 18.71
CA LEU A 165 11.35 1.27 19.27
C LEU A 165 12.63 1.22 20.11
N GLU A 166 13.71 1.85 19.66
CA GLU A 166 14.97 1.96 20.40
C GLU A 166 14.76 2.73 21.71
N ALA A 167 14.00 3.84 21.69
CA ALA A 167 13.67 4.59 22.91
C ALA A 167 12.96 3.71 23.96
N ALA A 168 12.01 2.86 23.53
CA ALA A 168 11.35 1.89 24.40
C ALA A 168 12.32 0.80 24.86
N TRP A 169 13.09 0.24 23.94
CA TRP A 169 14.02 -0.86 24.16
C TRP A 169 15.15 -0.54 25.14
N ARG A 170 15.63 0.70 25.14
CA ARG A 170 16.66 1.19 26.08
C ARG A 170 16.22 1.10 27.53
N VAL A 171 14.91 1.05 27.81
CA VAL A 171 14.38 0.86 29.15
C VAL A 171 14.49 -0.62 29.54
N LYS A 172 15.44 -0.97 30.41
CA LYS A 172 15.71 -2.36 30.85
C LYS A 172 14.47 -3.19 31.22
N SER A 173 13.44 -2.61 31.85
CA SER A 173 12.21 -3.37 32.15
C SER A 173 11.45 -3.76 30.89
N VAL A 174 11.39 -2.86 29.90
CA VAL A 174 10.73 -3.10 28.61
C VAL A 174 11.49 -4.18 27.84
N ALA A 175 12.82 -4.09 27.78
CA ALA A 175 13.65 -5.12 27.18
C ALA A 175 13.44 -6.49 27.86
N SER A 176 13.38 -6.50 29.20
CA SER A 176 13.09 -7.70 29.99
C SER A 176 11.70 -8.28 29.69
N TRP A 177 10.66 -7.45 29.54
CA TRP A 177 9.32 -7.94 29.16
C TRP A 177 9.28 -8.57 27.78
N ASN A 178 10.13 -8.13 26.85
CA ASN A 178 10.23 -8.78 25.55
C ASN A 178 11.04 -10.07 25.59
N SER A 179 12.08 -10.15 26.42
CA SER A 179 12.93 -11.34 26.50
C SER A 179 12.29 -12.46 27.31
N LEU A 180 11.53 -12.14 28.35
CA LEU A 180 10.89 -13.12 29.22
C LEU A 180 9.83 -13.92 28.47
N ARG A 181 9.89 -15.24 28.63
CA ARG A 181 8.94 -16.18 28.05
C ARG A 181 7.96 -16.68 29.10
N LYS A 182 6.67 -16.71 28.77
CA LYS A 182 5.62 -17.34 29.57
C LYS A 182 4.79 -18.23 28.64
N GLY A 183 4.76 -19.53 28.89
CA GLY A 183 4.08 -20.51 28.02
C GLY A 183 4.64 -20.53 26.59
N GLY A 184 5.97 -20.46 26.43
CA GLY A 184 6.64 -20.42 25.12
C GLY A 184 6.62 -19.07 24.40
N GLN A 185 5.80 -18.11 24.84
CA GLN A 185 5.61 -16.81 24.18
C GLN A 185 6.27 -15.66 24.95
N LYS A 186 6.70 -14.61 24.24
CA LYS A 186 7.22 -13.37 24.87
C LYS A 186 6.12 -12.73 25.73
N LEU A 187 6.48 -12.19 26.90
CA LEU A 187 5.52 -11.51 27.77
C LEU A 187 4.96 -10.23 27.11
N ILE A 188 5.80 -9.49 26.38
CA ILE A 188 5.36 -8.40 25.49
C ILE A 188 5.97 -8.57 24.10
N ARG A 189 5.11 -8.52 23.08
CA ARG A 189 5.51 -8.48 21.67
C ARG A 189 5.48 -7.05 21.16
N PHE A 190 6.40 -6.73 20.27
CA PHE A 190 6.40 -5.46 19.55
C PHE A 190 5.81 -5.68 18.17
N GLU A 191 4.91 -4.77 17.77
CA GLU A 191 4.37 -4.71 16.43
C GLU A 191 4.45 -3.25 15.95
N VAL A 192 4.55 -3.06 14.64
CA VAL A 192 4.41 -1.76 14.00
C VAL A 192 3.30 -1.88 12.97
N VAL A 193 2.29 -1.01 13.09
CA VAL A 193 1.20 -0.89 12.14
C VAL A 193 1.41 0.40 11.35
N ALA A 194 1.49 0.29 10.03
CA ALA A 194 1.62 1.44 9.14
C ALA A 194 0.56 1.42 8.05
N TYR A 195 0.19 2.57 7.49
CA TYR A 195 -0.64 2.58 6.30
C TYR A 195 0.15 1.99 5.13
N SER A 196 1.38 2.46 4.93
CA SER A 196 2.25 1.91 3.90
C SER A 196 3.72 1.87 4.30
N SER A 197 4.48 0.96 3.69
CA SER A 197 5.92 0.82 3.89
C SER A 197 6.65 0.52 2.60
N THR A 198 7.85 1.09 2.46
CA THR A 198 8.79 0.61 1.43
C THR A 198 9.38 -0.73 1.87
N PRO A 199 9.76 -1.62 0.93
CA PRO A 199 10.39 -2.90 1.28
C PRO A 199 11.68 -2.74 2.10
N ALA A 200 12.47 -1.70 1.79
CA ALA A 200 13.72 -1.42 2.51
C ALA A 200 13.45 -0.92 3.95
N GLY A 201 12.47 -0.03 4.11
CA GLY A 201 12.05 0.51 5.41
C GLY A 201 11.47 -0.57 6.32
N GLN A 202 10.60 -1.42 5.79
CA GLN A 202 10.03 -2.56 6.51
C GLN A 202 11.14 -3.50 7.01
N LYS A 203 12.02 -3.98 6.11
CA LYS A 203 13.15 -4.85 6.46
C LYS A 203 14.06 -4.22 7.52
N ARG A 204 14.26 -2.90 7.48
CA ARG A 204 15.05 -2.20 8.51
C ARG A 204 14.37 -2.28 9.87
N VAL A 205 13.07 -2.00 9.96
CA VAL A 205 12.32 -2.02 11.22
C VAL A 205 12.27 -3.43 11.81
N GLU A 206 12.01 -4.44 10.99
CA GLU A 206 11.97 -5.86 11.40
C GLU A 206 13.30 -6.36 11.98
N LYS A 207 14.43 -5.82 11.49
CA LYS A 207 15.78 -6.13 11.99
C LYS A 207 16.10 -5.51 13.35
N HIS A 208 15.21 -4.72 13.95
CA HIS A 208 15.43 -4.12 15.25
C HIS A 208 15.60 -5.20 16.35
N PRO A 209 16.45 -5.00 17.39
CA PRO A 209 16.69 -6.01 18.43
C PRO A 209 15.43 -6.51 19.18
N CYS A 210 14.36 -5.72 19.23
CA CYS A 210 13.08 -6.15 19.82
C CYS A 210 12.26 -7.09 18.91
N THR A 211 12.73 -7.31 17.68
CA THR A 211 12.14 -8.13 16.61
C THR A 211 10.66 -7.81 16.39
N PRO A 212 10.32 -6.58 15.99
CA PRO A 212 8.93 -6.19 15.82
C PRO A 212 8.33 -6.88 14.59
N ALA A 213 7.06 -7.28 14.66
CA ALA A 213 6.30 -7.64 13.46
C ALA A 213 5.79 -6.37 12.79
N VAL A 214 5.98 -6.22 11.48
CA VAL A 214 5.46 -5.06 10.74
C VAL A 214 4.22 -5.49 9.96
N HIS A 215 3.16 -4.68 10.06
CA HIS A 215 1.89 -4.89 9.39
C HIS A 215 1.53 -3.62 8.64
N VAL A 216 1.22 -3.75 7.35
CA VAL A 216 0.84 -2.63 6.51
C VAL A 216 -0.53 -2.79 5.90
N VAL A 217 -1.22 -1.66 5.70
CA VAL A 217 -2.51 -1.63 5.01
C VAL A 217 -2.29 -1.88 3.51
N LYS A 218 -1.39 -1.11 2.88
CA LYS A 218 -1.01 -1.24 1.47
C LYS A 218 0.50 -1.23 1.29
N ALA A 219 1.01 -2.07 0.40
CA ALA A 219 2.40 -1.99 0.00
C ALA A 219 2.71 -0.66 -0.70
N CYS A 220 3.87 -0.06 -0.43
CA CYS A 220 4.24 1.20 -1.06
C CYS A 220 4.72 0.93 -2.49
N PRO A 221 4.07 1.49 -3.53
CA PRO A 221 4.65 1.54 -4.85
C PRO A 221 5.93 2.38 -4.82
N THR A 222 7.00 1.82 -5.36
CA THR A 222 8.26 2.54 -5.57
C THR A 222 8.65 2.42 -7.03
N ILE A 223 9.49 3.35 -7.52
CA ILE A 223 10.00 3.29 -8.89
C ILE A 223 10.62 1.90 -9.18
N ASP A 224 11.32 1.31 -8.21
CA ASP A 224 11.97 0.02 -8.40
C ASP A 224 11.02 -1.20 -8.31
N THR A 225 9.85 -1.06 -7.67
CA THR A 225 8.90 -2.18 -7.48
C THR A 225 7.76 -2.21 -8.48
N VAL A 226 7.37 -1.04 -9.00
CA VAL A 226 6.16 -0.93 -9.83
C VAL A 226 6.45 -1.15 -11.31
N PHE A 227 7.56 -0.64 -11.82
CA PHE A 227 7.89 -0.81 -13.23
C PHE A 227 8.59 -2.16 -13.46
N THR A 228 7.92 -3.05 -14.19
CA THR A 228 8.48 -4.38 -14.53
C THR A 228 9.51 -4.29 -15.65
N SER A 229 9.38 -3.31 -16.56
CA SER A 229 10.37 -3.06 -17.60
C SER A 229 11.51 -2.22 -17.04
N ASP A 230 12.76 -2.69 -17.16
CA ASP A 230 13.92 -1.93 -16.73
C ASP A 230 14.09 -0.62 -17.52
N ASP A 231 13.69 -0.60 -18.79
CA ASP A 231 13.71 0.60 -19.63
C ASP A 231 12.83 1.73 -19.06
N ILE A 232 11.54 1.45 -18.82
CA ILE A 232 10.61 2.42 -18.21
C ILE A 232 11.08 2.84 -16.83
N ARG A 233 11.59 1.89 -16.02
CA ARG A 233 12.15 2.20 -14.70
C ARG A 233 13.28 3.23 -14.81
N GLN A 234 14.22 3.04 -15.74
CA GLN A 234 15.32 3.99 -15.93
C GLN A 234 14.86 5.32 -16.51
N GLN A 235 13.85 5.33 -17.38
CA GLN A 235 13.25 6.57 -17.89
C GLN A 235 12.62 7.39 -16.75
N VAL A 236 11.83 6.77 -15.86
CA VAL A 236 11.23 7.45 -14.71
C VAL A 236 12.29 7.98 -13.74
N ARG A 237 13.34 7.19 -13.45
CA ARG A 237 14.47 7.65 -12.61
C ARG A 237 15.18 8.85 -13.25
N SER A 238 15.50 8.75 -14.53
CA SER A 238 16.18 9.81 -15.29
C SER A 238 15.34 11.08 -15.35
N LEU A 239 14.02 10.95 -15.51
CA LEU A 239 13.08 12.07 -15.46
C LEU A 239 13.12 12.77 -14.10
N CYS A 240 13.04 12.01 -13.00
CA CYS A 240 13.11 12.59 -11.65
C CYS A 240 14.43 13.31 -11.36
N ILE A 241 15.55 12.80 -11.87
CA ILE A 241 16.89 13.40 -11.70
C ILE A 241 17.03 14.64 -12.59
N ARG A 242 16.68 14.53 -13.87
CA ARG A 242 16.80 15.62 -14.86
C ARG A 242 15.97 16.85 -14.47
N TYR A 243 14.78 16.62 -13.92
CA TYR A 243 13.86 17.69 -13.50
C TYR A 243 13.91 17.98 -12.01
N ASP A 244 14.91 17.49 -11.27
CA ASP A 244 15.06 17.83 -9.86
C ASP A 244 15.25 19.36 -9.71
N PRO A 245 14.36 20.04 -8.98
CA PRO A 245 14.44 21.49 -8.79
C PRO A 245 15.60 21.93 -7.87
N VAL A 246 16.36 21.03 -7.25
CA VAL A 246 17.39 21.36 -6.25
C VAL A 246 18.81 21.25 -6.79
N ASP A 247 19.32 20.03 -6.96
CA ASP A 247 20.73 19.74 -7.20
C ASP A 247 20.97 18.59 -8.20
N HIS A 248 19.92 17.96 -8.72
CA HIS A 248 19.99 16.82 -9.64
C HIS A 248 20.78 15.63 -9.07
N ASP A 249 20.78 15.45 -7.75
CA ASP A 249 21.47 14.35 -7.10
C ASP A 249 20.87 12.98 -7.44
N LEU A 250 21.71 12.05 -7.91
CA LEU A 250 21.29 10.72 -8.39
C LEU A 250 20.47 9.91 -7.37
N THR A 251 20.61 10.19 -6.07
CA THR A 251 19.92 9.48 -5.00
C THR A 251 18.78 10.33 -4.45
N GLU A 252 19.09 11.54 -4.02
CA GLU A 252 18.16 12.37 -3.30
C GLU A 252 17.07 12.99 -4.19
N SER A 253 17.29 13.13 -5.50
CA SER A 253 16.23 13.48 -6.46
C SER A 253 15.06 12.49 -6.41
N LEU A 254 15.33 11.22 -6.10
CA LEU A 254 14.32 10.16 -5.99
C LEU A 254 13.63 10.15 -4.61
N GLY A 255 13.95 11.10 -3.73
CA GLY A 255 13.45 11.18 -2.35
C GLY A 255 14.51 10.75 -1.34
N TYR A 256 14.20 10.92 -0.05
CA TYR A 256 15.15 10.68 1.05
C TYR A 256 15.83 9.31 0.96
N LYS A 257 17.16 9.31 0.78
CA LYS A 257 18.00 8.11 0.56
C LYS A 257 17.61 7.26 -0.66
N GLY A 258 17.07 7.87 -1.71
CA GLY A 258 16.74 7.20 -2.96
C GLY A 258 15.57 6.23 -2.87
N SER A 259 14.63 6.46 -1.96
CA SER A 259 13.50 5.54 -1.75
C SER A 259 12.55 5.42 -2.94
N GLY A 260 12.43 6.47 -3.76
CA GLY A 260 11.57 6.45 -4.95
C GLY A 260 10.11 6.16 -4.64
N ALA A 261 9.59 6.61 -3.50
CA ALA A 261 8.26 6.25 -3.03
C ALA A 261 7.19 7.01 -3.81
N LEU A 262 6.33 6.28 -4.51
CA LEU A 262 5.25 6.83 -5.33
C LEU A 262 3.96 6.87 -4.51
N ILE A 263 3.93 7.65 -3.43
CA ILE A 263 2.76 7.75 -2.56
C ILE A 263 2.54 9.19 -2.10
N ALA A 264 1.28 9.60 -1.98
CA ALA A 264 0.90 10.84 -1.32
C ALA A 264 -0.38 10.66 -0.49
N PHE A 265 -0.40 11.27 0.69
CA PHE A 265 -1.58 11.27 1.56
C PHE A 265 -2.31 12.61 1.47
N ALA A 266 -3.61 12.60 1.77
CA ALA A 266 -4.42 13.81 1.84
C ALA A 266 -3.99 14.78 2.96
N HIS A 267 -3.13 14.32 3.88
CA HIS A 267 -2.47 15.12 4.92
C HIS A 267 -1.01 15.46 4.62
N GLY A 268 -0.44 14.97 3.51
CA GLY A 268 0.87 15.38 3.03
C GLY A 268 1.62 14.32 2.22
N ALA A 269 2.55 14.76 1.39
CA ALA A 269 3.47 13.88 0.67
C ALA A 269 4.69 13.53 1.57
N PRO A 270 5.14 12.27 1.65
CA PRO A 270 6.34 11.95 2.42
C PRO A 270 7.60 12.50 1.73
N ASN A 271 8.64 12.80 2.51
CA ASN A 271 9.95 13.21 1.96
C ASN A 271 10.68 12.09 1.20
N ASN A 272 10.15 10.88 1.25
CA ASN A 272 10.58 9.71 0.49
C ASN A 272 10.08 9.71 -0.96
N SER A 273 9.16 10.61 -1.30
CA SER A 273 8.73 10.84 -2.67
C SER A 273 9.76 11.67 -3.45
N PRO A 274 9.87 11.47 -4.79
CA PRO A 274 10.76 12.25 -5.64
C PRO A 274 10.65 13.76 -5.43
N ARG A 275 11.79 14.46 -5.39
CA ARG A 275 11.86 15.92 -5.13
C ARG A 275 11.07 16.71 -6.16
N VAL A 276 11.02 16.26 -7.41
CA VAL A 276 10.23 16.84 -8.50
C VAL A 276 8.74 17.01 -8.15
N LEU A 277 8.22 16.21 -7.22
CA LEU A 277 6.82 16.29 -6.77
C LEU A 277 6.56 17.34 -5.68
N HIS A 278 7.56 17.75 -4.88
CA HIS A 278 7.32 18.60 -3.69
C HIS A 278 8.29 19.76 -3.46
N LYS A 279 9.46 19.75 -4.10
CA LYS A 279 10.43 20.84 -4.03
C LYS A 279 10.14 21.89 -5.11
N ARG A 280 10.39 23.16 -4.78
CA ARG A 280 10.17 24.30 -5.67
C ARG A 280 11.51 24.88 -6.09
N SER A 281 11.58 25.37 -7.32
CA SER A 281 12.65 26.26 -7.78
C SER A 281 12.06 27.46 -8.53
N ARG A 282 12.90 28.36 -9.03
CA ARG A 282 12.47 29.49 -9.87
C ARG A 282 11.74 29.04 -11.14
N HIS A 283 12.08 27.86 -11.66
CA HIS A 283 11.59 27.33 -12.93
C HIS A 283 10.72 26.08 -12.76
N TRP A 284 10.43 25.68 -11.52
CA TRP A 284 9.70 24.45 -11.22
C TRP A 284 8.61 24.67 -10.19
N THR A 285 7.37 24.39 -10.60
CA THR A 285 6.21 24.39 -9.73
C THR A 285 5.85 22.94 -9.40
N PRO A 286 6.09 22.46 -8.16
CA PRO A 286 5.78 21.09 -7.78
C PRO A 286 4.27 20.86 -7.65
N LEU A 287 3.87 19.60 -7.80
CA LEU A 287 2.49 19.15 -7.62
C LEU A 287 2.02 19.23 -6.15
N PHE A 288 2.92 18.95 -5.20
CA PHE A 288 2.68 19.00 -3.75
C PHE A 288 3.64 19.99 -3.08
N PRO A 289 3.48 21.31 -3.31
CA PRO A 289 4.42 22.32 -2.81
C PRO A 289 4.59 22.22 -1.29
N ALA A 290 5.84 22.19 -0.83
CA ALA A 290 6.18 22.02 0.58
C ALA A 290 5.56 20.76 1.21
N ARG A 291 5.30 19.73 0.40
CA ARG A 291 4.62 18.47 0.76
C ARG A 291 3.14 18.64 1.14
N VAL A 292 2.55 19.80 0.89
CA VAL A 292 1.14 20.06 1.17
C VAL A 292 0.29 19.55 0.00
N THR A 293 -0.70 18.71 0.30
CA THR A 293 -1.61 18.10 -0.70
C THR A 293 -3.01 18.71 -0.67
N ALA A 294 -3.25 19.75 0.15
CA ALA A 294 -4.57 20.38 0.29
C ALA A 294 -5.16 20.89 -1.03
N GLY A 295 -4.32 21.29 -1.99
CA GLY A 295 -4.78 21.73 -3.32
C GLY A 295 -5.11 20.61 -4.30
N THR A 296 -4.79 19.35 -3.97
CA THR A 296 -4.94 18.19 -4.87
C THR A 296 -5.71 17.04 -4.26
N ASN A 297 -5.87 17.01 -2.94
CA ASN A 297 -6.41 15.86 -2.20
C ASN A 297 -7.88 15.56 -2.51
N ALA A 298 -8.64 16.54 -3.03
CA ALA A 298 -10.02 16.32 -3.52
C ALA A 298 -10.08 15.32 -4.69
N HIS A 299 -8.97 15.13 -5.40
CA HIS A 299 -8.84 14.18 -6.50
C HIS A 299 -8.27 12.82 -6.07
N PHE A 300 -8.06 12.59 -4.76
CA PHE A 300 -7.56 11.31 -4.25
C PHE A 300 -8.74 10.37 -4.07
N VAL A 301 -9.17 9.72 -5.15
CA VAL A 301 -10.31 8.81 -5.17
C VAL A 301 -9.81 7.36 -5.14
N LYS A 302 -10.52 6.49 -4.41
CA LYS A 302 -10.27 5.03 -4.46
C LYS A 302 -10.74 4.52 -5.83
N GLU A 303 -9.79 4.14 -6.66
CA GLU A 303 -10.06 3.64 -8.02
C GLU A 303 -10.55 2.18 -7.98
N GLU A 304 -11.84 1.97 -7.71
CA GLU A 304 -12.51 0.66 -7.73
C GLU A 304 -13.32 0.42 -9.02
N ASP A 305 -13.33 1.38 -9.93
CA ASP A 305 -14.11 1.28 -11.17
C ASP A 305 -13.55 0.21 -12.11
N ALA A 306 -14.43 -0.37 -12.93
CA ALA A 306 -14.10 -1.33 -13.97
C ALA A 306 -12.94 -0.83 -14.84
N ASP A 307 -12.98 0.44 -15.27
CA ASP A 307 -11.93 1.03 -16.10
C ASP A 307 -10.55 1.05 -15.43
N ALA A 308 -10.50 1.29 -14.11
CA ALA A 308 -9.26 1.29 -13.36
C ALA A 308 -8.70 -0.14 -13.23
N ILE A 309 -9.57 -1.12 -12.99
CA ILE A 309 -9.19 -2.54 -12.95
C ILE A 309 -8.72 -3.02 -14.34
N ALA A 310 -9.38 -2.60 -15.43
CA ALA A 310 -8.96 -2.91 -16.80
C ALA A 310 -7.54 -2.39 -17.06
N LYS A 311 -7.26 -1.13 -16.72
CA LYS A 311 -5.91 -0.55 -16.85
C LYS A 311 -4.86 -1.33 -16.06
N ARG A 312 -5.16 -1.69 -14.81
CA ARG A 312 -4.26 -2.52 -13.98
C ARG A 312 -3.96 -3.86 -14.64
N LEU A 313 -4.98 -4.52 -15.19
CA LEU A 313 -4.83 -5.78 -15.92
C LEU A 313 -4.01 -5.62 -17.20
N GLU A 314 -4.19 -4.55 -17.96
CA GLU A 314 -3.38 -4.24 -19.14
C GLU A 314 -1.90 -4.07 -18.78
N ARG A 315 -1.61 -3.34 -17.69
CA ARG A 315 -0.25 -3.16 -17.16
C ARG A 315 0.38 -4.48 -16.72
N MET A 316 -0.43 -5.38 -16.16
CA MET A 316 -0.03 -6.76 -15.88
C MET A 316 0.12 -7.64 -17.13
N ARG A 317 -0.02 -7.08 -18.34
CA ARG A 317 -0.02 -7.77 -19.64
C ARG A 317 -1.11 -8.84 -19.73
N GLN A 318 -2.29 -8.58 -19.15
CA GLN A 318 -3.49 -9.42 -19.20
C GLN A 318 -4.56 -8.79 -20.09
N ARG A 319 -4.18 -8.36 -21.31
CA ARG A 319 -5.06 -7.61 -22.24
C ARG A 319 -6.40 -8.30 -22.53
N ARG A 320 -6.38 -9.62 -22.76
CA ARG A 320 -7.60 -10.40 -23.00
C ARG A 320 -8.53 -10.44 -21.79
N LEU A 321 -7.96 -10.40 -20.57
CA LEU A 321 -8.74 -10.38 -19.35
C LEU A 321 -9.30 -8.99 -19.07
N ALA A 322 -8.54 -7.93 -19.38
CA ALA A 322 -8.98 -6.54 -19.29
C ALA A 322 -10.15 -6.21 -20.23
N ALA A 323 -10.17 -6.82 -21.41
CA ALA A 323 -11.25 -6.64 -22.40
C ALA A 323 -12.49 -7.51 -22.14
N GLY A 324 -12.55 -8.23 -21.03
CA GLY A 324 -13.60 -9.19 -20.71
C GLY A 324 -14.88 -8.55 -20.17
N ASN A 325 -16.05 -9.01 -20.62
CA ASN A 325 -17.35 -8.51 -20.15
C ASN A 325 -17.60 -8.75 -18.65
N TRP A 326 -16.92 -9.75 -18.07
CA TRP A 326 -16.99 -10.06 -16.63
C TRP A 326 -16.70 -8.84 -15.77
N LEU A 327 -15.91 -7.88 -16.26
CA LEU A 327 -15.52 -6.71 -15.50
C LEU A 327 -16.72 -5.81 -15.16
N ASN A 328 -17.73 -5.75 -16.02
CA ASN A 328 -18.96 -5.00 -15.78
C ASN A 328 -20.02 -5.84 -15.07
N GLU A 329 -20.05 -7.15 -15.34
CA GLU A 329 -21.06 -8.09 -14.83
C GLU A 329 -20.77 -8.58 -13.40
N ALA A 330 -19.50 -8.72 -13.03
CA ALA A 330 -19.09 -9.26 -11.74
C ALA A 330 -19.22 -8.24 -10.60
N ASN A 331 -19.47 -8.73 -9.39
CA ASN A 331 -19.39 -7.94 -8.17
C ASN A 331 -17.92 -7.63 -7.79
N GLU A 332 -17.73 -6.71 -6.84
CA GLU A 332 -16.41 -6.24 -6.42
C GLU A 332 -15.50 -7.37 -5.89
N GLU A 333 -16.05 -8.31 -5.13
CA GLU A 333 -15.29 -9.45 -4.60
C GLU A 333 -14.77 -10.36 -5.72
N VAL A 334 -15.61 -10.71 -6.69
CA VAL A 334 -15.20 -11.52 -7.84
C VAL A 334 -14.17 -10.77 -8.67
N ARG A 335 -14.32 -9.45 -8.85
CA ARG A 335 -13.32 -8.64 -9.56
C ARG A 335 -11.97 -8.67 -8.86
N SER A 336 -11.98 -8.48 -7.54
CA SER A 336 -10.78 -8.54 -6.70
C SER A 336 -10.12 -9.93 -6.76
N LEU A 337 -10.93 -10.99 -6.72
CA LEU A 337 -10.45 -12.37 -6.79
C LEU A 337 -9.78 -12.68 -8.13
N ILE A 338 -10.44 -12.35 -9.25
CA ILE A 338 -9.88 -12.53 -10.60
C ILE A 338 -8.59 -11.71 -10.76
N LEU A 339 -8.56 -10.48 -10.26
CA LEU A 339 -7.37 -9.62 -10.29
C LEU A 339 -6.19 -10.25 -9.53
N VAL A 340 -6.45 -10.82 -8.34
CA VAL A 340 -5.43 -11.55 -7.56
C VAL A 340 -4.94 -12.80 -8.30
N LEU A 341 -5.84 -13.62 -8.86
CA LEU A 341 -5.47 -14.81 -9.63
C LEU A 341 -4.61 -14.45 -10.86
N ALA A 342 -5.00 -13.40 -11.58
CA ALA A 342 -4.29 -12.91 -12.75
C ALA A 342 -2.85 -12.52 -12.43
N PHE A 343 -2.59 -12.04 -11.20
CA PHE A 343 -1.26 -11.70 -10.72
C PHE A 343 -0.47 -12.93 -10.26
N LEU A 344 -1.10 -13.82 -9.46
CA LEU A 344 -0.46 -15.04 -8.95
C LEU A 344 0.04 -15.97 -10.06
N GLY A 345 -0.58 -15.93 -11.24
CA GLY A 345 -0.16 -16.69 -12.41
C GLY A 345 1.23 -16.35 -12.96
N ARG A 346 1.81 -15.18 -12.62
CA ARG A 346 3.15 -14.77 -13.11
C ARG A 346 4.19 -14.56 -12.00
N GLY A 347 3.75 -14.51 -10.73
CA GLY A 347 4.62 -14.21 -9.59
C GLY A 347 5.14 -12.76 -9.60
N PRO A 348 5.80 -12.29 -8.51
CA PRO A 348 5.95 -12.92 -7.19
C PRO A 348 4.62 -13.10 -6.44
N ARG A 349 4.57 -13.98 -5.43
CA ARG A 349 3.32 -14.43 -4.78
C ARG A 349 3.13 -14.00 -3.33
N GLY A 350 3.94 -13.05 -2.84
CA GLY A 350 3.81 -12.48 -1.51
C GLY A 350 2.63 -11.50 -1.39
N ASP A 351 2.06 -11.35 -0.20
CA ASP A 351 0.87 -10.51 0.02
C ASP A 351 1.11 -9.05 -0.38
N GLU A 352 2.26 -8.49 0.00
CA GLU A 352 2.65 -7.12 -0.28
C GLU A 352 2.91 -6.90 -1.78
N ALA A 353 3.49 -7.89 -2.46
CA ALA A 353 3.72 -7.80 -3.90
C ALA A 353 2.40 -7.82 -4.69
N VAL A 354 1.45 -8.67 -4.25
CA VAL A 354 0.10 -8.69 -4.81
C VAL A 354 -0.60 -7.37 -4.53
N SER A 355 -0.59 -6.89 -3.27
CA SER A 355 -1.17 -5.61 -2.87
C SER A 355 -0.64 -4.44 -3.69
N CYS A 356 0.68 -4.37 -3.92
CA CYS A 356 1.31 -3.32 -4.70
C CYS A 356 0.81 -3.29 -6.16
N LYS A 357 0.52 -4.46 -6.74
CA LYS A 357 0.15 -4.59 -8.16
C LYS A 357 -1.34 -4.57 -8.41
N THR A 358 -2.14 -5.05 -7.46
CA THR A 358 -3.60 -5.03 -7.54
C THR A 358 -4.18 -3.73 -6.98
N GLY A 359 -3.51 -3.06 -6.04
CA GLY A 359 -4.00 -1.89 -5.30
C GLY A 359 -4.92 -2.22 -4.13
N LEU A 360 -5.20 -3.51 -3.94
CA LEU A 360 -5.94 -4.02 -2.79
C LEU A 360 -5.10 -3.88 -1.52
N THR A 361 -5.77 -3.78 -0.38
CA THR A 361 -5.13 -3.86 0.93
C THR A 361 -4.54 -5.26 1.15
N VAL A 362 -3.55 -5.38 2.02
CA VAL A 362 -2.96 -6.66 2.40
C VAL A 362 -4.00 -7.60 3.03
N LEU A 363 -4.98 -7.06 3.76
CA LEU A 363 -6.08 -7.85 4.33
C LEU A 363 -7.01 -8.39 3.25
N GLU A 364 -7.40 -7.57 2.28
CA GLU A 364 -8.19 -7.99 1.12
C GLU A 364 -7.45 -9.08 0.34
N VAL A 365 -6.15 -8.90 0.07
CA VAL A 365 -5.33 -9.91 -0.59
C VAL A 365 -5.34 -11.23 0.18
N ARG A 366 -5.14 -11.20 1.51
CA ARG A 366 -5.17 -12.42 2.33
C ARG A 366 -6.53 -13.12 2.27
N ARG A 367 -7.62 -12.35 2.33
CA ARG A 367 -8.98 -12.87 2.18
C ARG A 367 -9.16 -13.53 0.82
N MET A 368 -8.77 -12.87 -0.26
CA MET A 368 -8.88 -13.40 -1.64
C MET A 368 -8.01 -14.65 -1.84
N VAL A 369 -6.78 -14.66 -1.32
CA VAL A 369 -5.90 -15.83 -1.37
C VAL A 369 -6.51 -17.00 -0.60
N SER A 370 -7.09 -16.75 0.58
CA SER A 370 -7.75 -17.79 1.37
C SER A 370 -8.98 -18.35 0.63
N ASN A 371 -9.77 -17.49 0.01
CA ASN A 371 -10.91 -17.89 -0.81
C ASN A 371 -10.48 -18.71 -2.02
N ALA A 372 -9.47 -18.25 -2.78
CA ALA A 372 -8.93 -18.98 -3.93
C ALA A 372 -8.38 -20.35 -3.53
N PHE A 373 -7.74 -20.46 -2.36
CA PHE A 373 -7.24 -21.73 -1.84
C PHE A 373 -8.37 -22.68 -1.48
N ASN A 374 -9.41 -22.19 -0.79
CA ASN A 374 -10.58 -22.99 -0.40
C ASN A 374 -11.38 -23.48 -1.61
N LEU A 375 -11.42 -22.70 -2.69
CA LEU A 375 -12.03 -23.08 -3.97
C LEU A 375 -11.15 -24.04 -4.80
N GLY A 376 -9.94 -24.34 -4.35
CA GLY A 376 -8.99 -25.19 -5.06
C GLY A 376 -8.42 -24.54 -6.33
N TRP A 377 -8.54 -23.22 -6.48
CA TRP A 377 -8.01 -22.46 -7.62
C TRP A 377 -6.51 -22.19 -7.50
N ILE A 378 -5.99 -22.22 -6.28
CA ILE A 378 -4.56 -22.16 -6.00
C ILE A 378 -4.11 -23.27 -5.05
N ASP A 379 -2.85 -23.68 -5.17
CA ASP A 379 -2.21 -24.62 -4.25
C ASP A 379 -1.68 -23.93 -2.97
N LYS A 380 -1.05 -24.71 -2.08
CA LYS A 380 -0.44 -24.20 -0.83
C LYS A 380 0.71 -23.21 -1.07
N GLN A 381 1.35 -23.29 -2.24
CA GLN A 381 2.42 -22.41 -2.70
C GLN A 381 1.88 -21.23 -3.52
N ARG A 382 0.56 -21.08 -3.60
CA ARG A 382 -0.18 -20.05 -4.35
C ARG A 382 -0.01 -20.12 -5.87
N HIS A 383 0.35 -21.28 -6.42
CA HIS A 383 0.29 -21.52 -7.85
C HIS A 383 -1.14 -21.77 -8.27
N LEU A 384 -1.49 -21.31 -9.48
CA LEU A 384 -2.78 -21.63 -10.08
C LEU A 384 -2.87 -23.13 -10.38
N THR A 385 -3.96 -23.75 -9.96
CA THR A 385 -4.33 -25.11 -10.36
C THR A 385 -4.99 -25.11 -11.73
N ASP A 386 -5.28 -26.29 -12.29
CA ASP A 386 -6.03 -26.41 -13.54
C ASP A 386 -7.41 -25.75 -13.46
N TYR A 387 -8.09 -25.86 -12.30
CA TYR A 387 -9.34 -25.15 -12.04
C TYR A 387 -9.15 -23.64 -12.07
N GLY A 388 -8.13 -23.11 -11.38
CA GLY A 388 -7.86 -21.67 -11.39
C GLY A 388 -7.48 -21.13 -12.77
N GLN A 389 -6.75 -21.92 -13.58
CA GLN A 389 -6.45 -21.58 -14.97
C GLN A 389 -7.71 -21.59 -15.85
N ALA A 390 -8.60 -22.56 -15.65
CA ALA A 390 -9.87 -22.65 -16.36
C ALA A 390 -10.78 -21.43 -16.08
N GLU A 391 -10.87 -20.99 -14.83
CA GLU A 391 -11.62 -19.79 -14.45
C GLU A 391 -11.05 -18.52 -15.09
N LEU A 392 -9.73 -18.34 -15.06
CA LEU A 392 -9.09 -17.24 -15.78
C LEU A 392 -9.30 -17.33 -17.30
N ALA A 393 -9.32 -18.54 -17.86
CA ALA A 393 -9.61 -18.74 -19.28
C ALA A 393 -11.06 -18.38 -19.61
N LEU A 394 -12.01 -18.66 -18.72
CA LEU A 394 -13.42 -18.26 -18.85
C LEU A 394 -13.56 -16.74 -18.79
N ALA A 395 -12.90 -16.08 -17.83
CA ALA A 395 -12.92 -14.62 -17.74
C ALA A 395 -12.25 -13.93 -18.95
N ARG A 396 -11.29 -14.59 -19.61
CA ARG A 396 -10.68 -14.11 -20.88
C ARG A 396 -11.60 -14.28 -22.09
N LYS A 397 -12.66 -15.09 -22.02
CA LYS A 397 -13.59 -15.27 -23.13
C LYS A 397 -14.46 -14.04 -23.23
N ASN A 398 -14.22 -13.23 -24.26
CA ASN A 398 -15.26 -12.32 -24.73
C ASN A 398 -16.37 -13.20 -25.31
N LYS A 399 -17.61 -13.04 -24.85
CA LYS A 399 -18.75 -13.46 -25.66
C LYS A 399 -18.63 -12.63 -26.93
N THR A 400 -18.04 -13.18 -27.99
CA THR A 400 -18.29 -12.71 -29.33
C THR A 400 -19.80 -12.59 -29.40
N LYS A 401 -20.33 -11.38 -29.67
CA LYS A 401 -21.70 -11.28 -30.16
C LYS A 401 -21.74 -12.32 -31.28
N LYS A 402 -22.51 -13.39 -31.10
CA LYS A 402 -22.81 -14.26 -32.23
C LYS A 402 -23.44 -13.29 -33.21
N THR A 403 -22.70 -12.89 -34.25
CA THR A 403 -23.32 -12.26 -35.40
C THR A 403 -24.43 -13.25 -35.75
N PRO A 404 -25.72 -12.85 -35.68
CA PRO A 404 -26.74 -13.73 -36.21
C PRO A 404 -26.23 -14.10 -37.60
N LEU A 405 -26.13 -15.41 -37.88
CA LEU A 405 -25.85 -15.87 -39.23
C LEU A 405 -26.79 -15.05 -40.11
N SER A 406 -26.23 -14.31 -41.06
CA SER A 406 -27.03 -13.68 -42.08
C SER A 406 -27.87 -14.80 -42.65
N VAL A 407 -29.17 -14.77 -42.38
CA VAL A 407 -30.12 -15.59 -43.11
C VAL A 407 -30.01 -15.03 -44.51
N GLU A 408 -29.16 -15.66 -45.33
CA GLU A 408 -29.24 -15.43 -46.76
C GLU A 408 -30.71 -15.67 -47.10
N PRO A 409 -31.38 -14.74 -47.82
CA PRO A 409 -32.68 -15.07 -48.36
C PRO A 409 -32.52 -16.40 -49.09
N GLU A 410 -33.44 -17.35 -48.86
CA GLU A 410 -33.51 -18.59 -49.64
C GLU A 410 -33.71 -18.21 -51.11
N GLU A 411 -32.62 -17.89 -51.82
CA GLU A 411 -32.63 -17.92 -53.26
C GLU A 411 -32.76 -19.41 -53.61
N PRO A 412 -33.84 -19.80 -54.32
CA PRO A 412 -34.00 -21.18 -54.71
C PRO A 412 -32.77 -21.59 -55.52
N TYR A 413 -32.06 -22.61 -55.05
CA TYR A 413 -30.89 -23.14 -55.74
C TYR A 413 -31.34 -23.76 -57.06
N TYR A 414 -31.07 -23.07 -58.17
CA TYR A 414 -31.26 -23.57 -59.53
C TYR A 414 -29.91 -24.01 -60.10
N PRO A 415 -29.61 -25.32 -60.14
CA PRO A 415 -28.34 -25.81 -60.70
C PRO A 415 -28.26 -25.50 -62.20
N THR A 416 -27.29 -24.67 -62.58
CA THR A 416 -27.05 -24.24 -63.97
C THR A 416 -26.29 -25.26 -64.82
N SER A 417 -25.87 -26.39 -64.24
CA SER A 417 -25.36 -27.52 -65.01
C SER A 417 -25.73 -28.85 -64.34
N LEU A 418 -26.48 -29.68 -65.07
CA LEU A 418 -26.65 -31.08 -64.74
C LEU A 418 -25.48 -31.86 -65.35
N ARG A 419 -24.88 -32.75 -64.56
CA ARG A 419 -23.85 -33.66 -65.05
C ARG A 419 -24.48 -34.56 -66.12
N ALA A 420 -23.95 -34.55 -67.33
CA ALA A 420 -24.44 -35.41 -68.41
C ALA A 420 -24.38 -36.89 -67.96
N PRO A 421 -25.42 -37.70 -68.24
CA PRO A 421 -25.43 -39.11 -67.88
C PRO A 421 -24.28 -39.83 -68.58
N ARG A 422 -23.50 -40.60 -67.82
CA ARG A 422 -22.48 -41.50 -68.39
C ARG A 422 -23.20 -42.51 -69.28
N ARG A 423 -22.89 -42.52 -70.57
CA ARG A 423 -23.26 -43.64 -71.46
C ARG A 423 -22.65 -44.91 -70.87
N VAL A 424 -23.49 -45.89 -70.58
CA VAL A 424 -23.04 -47.26 -70.32
C VAL A 424 -22.54 -47.80 -71.66
N SER A 425 -21.24 -48.07 -71.76
CA SER A 425 -20.66 -48.77 -72.90
C SER A 425 -21.08 -50.23 -72.86
N SER A 426 -21.75 -50.69 -73.92
CA SER A 426 -21.97 -52.11 -74.22
C SER A 426 -20.68 -52.81 -74.58
#